data_AF-A0A1X1XDG5-F1
#
_entry.id   AF-A0A1X1XDG5-F1
#
_cell.length_a   1.000
_cell.length_b   1.000
_cell.length_c   1.000
_cell.angle_alpha   90.00
_cell.angle_beta   90.00
_cell.angle_gamma   90.00
#
_symmetry.space_group_name_H-M   'P 1'
#
loop_
_entity.id
_entity.type
_entity.pdbx_description
1 polymer ?
#
loop_
_entity_poly.entity_id
_entity_poly.type
_entity_poly.pdbx_seq_one_letter_code
_entity_poly.pdbx_strand_id
1 'polypeptide(L)' 'MERHLRAFPILRLADLDDFLLAAKLYRAARRAGVTIRKTLDYLIAAPCVRTGAPLSHADQGFDHLASCTSLRIWAG' A
#
# COMPACT_ATOMS: atom_id res chain seq x y z
N MET A 1 -2.55 21.18 -9.06
CA MET A 1 -2.53 19.74 -8.72
C MET A 1 -3.42 19.43 -7.52
N GLU A 2 -3.15 20.04 -6.36
CA GLU A 2 -3.88 19.79 -5.10
C GLU A 2 -5.43 19.93 -5.18
N ARG A 3 -5.93 20.94 -5.90
CA ARG A 3 -7.38 21.18 -6.05
C ARG A 3 -8.13 19.98 -6.68
N HIS A 4 -7.50 19.28 -7.63
CA HIS A 4 -8.11 18.13 -8.31
C HIS A 4 -8.08 16.87 -7.44
N LEU A 5 -7.10 16.74 -6.53
CA LEU A 5 -6.98 15.57 -5.65
C LEU A 5 -7.98 15.62 -4.49
N ARG A 6 -8.38 16.81 -4.04
CA ARG A 6 -9.37 17.00 -2.97
C ARG A 6 -10.79 16.52 -3.34
N ALA A 7 -11.06 16.28 -4.62
CA ALA A 7 -12.34 15.74 -5.07
C ALA A 7 -12.50 14.24 -4.77
N PHE A 8 -11.41 13.53 -4.46
CA PHE A 8 -11.44 12.10 -4.16
C PHE A 8 -11.52 11.84 -2.65
N PRO A 9 -12.18 10.74 -2.23
CA PRO A 9 -12.11 10.27 -0.85
C PRO A 9 -10.67 10.07 -0.40
N ILE A 10 -10.33 10.60 0.78
CA ILE A 10 -9.00 10.42 1.37
C ILE A 10 -9.01 9.16 2.23
N LEU A 11 -8.28 8.12 1.79
CA LEU A 11 -7.94 7.00 2.63
C LEU A 11 -6.89 7.43 3.66
N ARG A 12 -7.32 7.64 4.89
CA ARG A 12 -6.44 7.96 6.02
C ARG A 12 -5.91 6.69 6.67
N LEU A 13 -4.71 6.79 7.24
CA LEU A 13 -4.30 5.91 8.32
C LEU A 13 -5.24 6.19 9.51
N ALA A 14 -5.92 5.15 9.99
CA ALA A 14 -6.99 5.28 10.97
C ALA A 14 -6.45 5.26 12.41
N ASP A 15 -5.62 4.27 12.72
CA ASP A 15 -5.12 4.01 14.06
C ASP A 15 -3.83 3.15 14.02
N LEU A 16 -3.41 2.65 15.19
CA LEU A 16 -2.24 1.80 15.35
C LEU A 16 -2.29 0.52 14.49
N ASP A 17 -3.48 0.01 14.18
CA ASP A 17 -3.62 -1.22 13.39
C ASP A 17 -3.12 -1.04 11.96
N ASP A 18 -3.22 0.15 11.38
CA ASP A 18 -2.66 0.43 10.05
C ASP A 18 -1.12 0.40 10.07
N PHE A 19 -0.49 0.87 11.14
CA PHE A 19 0.97 0.78 11.30
C PHE A 19 1.41 -0.68 11.54
N LEU A 20 0.65 -1.43 12.34
CA LEU A 20 0.87 -2.86 12.54
C LEU A 20 0.69 -3.64 11.23
N LEU A 21 -0.30 -3.27 10.42
CA LEU A 21 -0.54 -3.83 9.10
C LEU A 21 0.62 -3.53 8.16
N ALA A 22 1.11 -2.28 8.09
CA ALA A 22 2.30 -1.93 7.32
C ALA A 22 3.52 -2.79 7.73
N ALA A 23 3.74 -2.99 9.04
CA ALA A 23 4.81 -3.86 9.52
C ALA A 23 4.60 -5.34 9.13
N LYS A 24 3.35 -5.83 9.08
CA LYS A 24 3.02 -7.17 8.58
C LYS A 24 3.34 -7.29 7.08
N LEU A 25 2.98 -6.29 6.28
CA LEU A 25 3.29 -6.24 4.84
C LEU A 25 4.80 -6.26 4.60
N TYR A 26 5.57 -5.47 5.36
CA TYR A 26 7.03 -5.48 5.31
C TYR A 26 7.61 -6.87 5.60
N ARG A 27 7.15 -7.52 6.67
CA ARG A 27 7.62 -8.88 7.03
C ARG A 27 7.25 -9.91 5.98
N ALA A 28 6.05 -9.82 5.39
CA ALA A 28 5.62 -10.71 4.32
C ALA A 28 6.50 -10.57 3.07
N ALA A 29 6.71 -9.34 2.61
CA ALA A 29 7.58 -9.04 1.47
C ALA A 29 9.01 -9.53 1.72
N ARG A 30 9.58 -9.21 2.89
CA ARG A 30 10.93 -9.67 3.27
C ARG A 30 11.05 -11.19 3.26
N ARG A 31 10.05 -11.91 3.78
CA ARG A 31 10.03 -13.39 3.76
C ARG A 31 9.95 -13.96 2.34
N ALA A 32 9.33 -13.24 1.42
CA ALA A 32 9.25 -13.61 0.01
C ALA A 32 10.48 -13.19 -0.81
N GLY A 33 11.52 -12.62 -0.18
CA GLY A 33 12.70 -12.09 -0.89
C GLY A 33 12.46 -10.75 -1.61
N VAL A 34 11.27 -10.16 -1.44
CA VAL A 34 10.92 -8.85 -1.98
C VAL A 34 11.35 -7.78 -0.97
N THR A 35 12.33 -6.95 -1.35
CA THR A 35 12.72 -5.80 -0.52
C THR A 35 12.27 -4.50 -1.17
N ILE A 36 11.19 -3.92 -0.64
CA ILE A 36 10.80 -2.55 -1.00
C ILE A 36 11.67 -1.58 -0.22
N ARG A 37 12.31 -0.66 -0.93
CA ARG A 37 13.34 0.23 -0.39
C ARG A 37 12.78 1.36 0.48
N LYS A 38 11.48 1.65 0.42
CA LYS A 38 10.85 2.79 1.11
C LYS A 38 9.81 2.31 2.13
N THR A 39 10.02 2.63 3.41
CA THR A 39 9.08 2.31 4.49
C THR A 39 7.69 2.90 4.26
N LEU A 40 7.61 4.05 3.59
CA LEU A 40 6.34 4.74 3.29
C LEU A 40 5.42 3.94 2.36
N ASP A 41 5.97 3.07 1.50
CA ASP A 41 5.15 2.29 0.56
C ASP A 41 4.24 1.31 1.31
N TYR A 42 4.72 0.74 2.43
CA TYR A 42 3.89 -0.12 3.28
C TYR A 42 2.79 0.67 4.01
N LEU A 43 3.03 1.94 4.34
CA LEU A 43 2.02 2.81 4.94
C LEU A 43 0.98 3.28 3.91
N ILE A 44 1.37 3.44 2.64
CA ILE A 44 0.42 3.69 1.54
C ILE A 44 -0.43 2.44 1.29
N ALA A 45 0.20 1.25 1.31
CA ALA A 45 -0.47 -0.01 1.05
C ALA A 45 -1.43 -0.44 2.17
N ALA A 46 -1.14 -0.11 3.44
CA ALA A 46 -1.95 -0.53 4.59
C ALA A 46 -3.44 -0.15 4.48
N PRO A 47 -3.83 1.14 4.28
CA PRO A 47 -5.24 1.50 4.15
C PRO A 47 -5.86 0.93 2.87
N CYS A 48 -5.09 0.73 1.79
CA CYS A 48 -5.55 0.05 0.57
C CYS A 48 -5.90 -1.42 0.86
N VAL A 49 -5.06 -2.14 1.61
CA VAL A 49 -5.33 -3.52 2.02
C VAL A 49 -6.52 -3.59 2.97
N ARG A 50 -6.58 -2.71 3.99
CA ARG A 50 -7.68 -2.69 4.97
C ARG A 50 -9.04 -2.43 4.33
N THR A 51 -9.11 -1.53 3.35
CA THR A 51 -10.37 -1.17 2.67
C THR A 51 -10.63 -1.97 1.41
N GLY A 52 -9.63 -2.73 0.95
CA GLY A 52 -9.61 -3.36 -0.37
C GLY A 52 -9.46 -2.40 -1.54
N ALA A 53 -9.26 -1.09 -1.35
CA ALA A 53 -9.11 -0.16 -2.48
C ALA A 53 -7.89 -0.55 -3.34
N PRO A 54 -8.04 -0.74 -4.67
CA PRO A 54 -6.91 -1.01 -5.55
C PRO A 54 -6.02 0.23 -5.67
N LEU A 55 -4.70 0.02 -5.68
CA LEU A 55 -3.70 1.07 -5.76
C LEU A 55 -3.29 1.30 -7.21
N SER A 56 -3.45 2.55 -7.69
CA SER A 56 -2.83 3.01 -8.93
C SER A 56 -1.46 3.62 -8.62
N HIS A 57 -0.41 3.20 -9.34
CA HIS A 57 0.96 3.63 -9.09
C HIS A 57 1.81 3.61 -10.37
N ALA A 58 3.01 4.20 -10.28
CA ALA A 58 4.07 4.10 -11.28
C ALA A 58 5.38 3.53 -10.70
N ASP A 59 5.32 2.91 -9.52
CA ASP A 59 6.47 2.30 -8.83
C ASP A 59 6.32 0.77 -8.80
N GLN A 60 7.18 0.03 -9.51
CA GLN A 60 7.17 -1.45 -9.58
C GLN A 60 7.30 -2.13 -8.21
N GLY A 61 7.73 -1.40 -7.17
CA GLY A 61 7.74 -1.91 -5.80
C GLY A 61 6.35 -2.37 -5.34
N PHE A 62 5.27 -1.71 -5.80
CA PHE A 62 3.90 -2.11 -5.46
C PHE A 62 3.44 -3.38 -6.19
N ASP A 63 3.88 -3.61 -7.43
CA ASP A 63 3.62 -4.87 -8.14
C ASP A 63 4.25 -6.05 -7.38
N HIS A 64 5.51 -5.90 -6.96
CA HIS A 64 6.18 -6.91 -6.15
C HIS A 64 5.54 -7.06 -4.75
N LEU A 65 4.99 -5.99 -4.19
CA LEU A 65 4.24 -6.09 -2.93
C LEU A 65 2.96 -6.89 -3.11
N ALA A 66 2.21 -6.61 -4.17
CA ALA A 66 0.95 -7.28 -4.49
C ALA A 66 1.14 -8.77 -4.81
N SER A 67 2.29 -9.17 -5.36
CA SER A 67 2.57 -10.58 -5.65
C SER A 67 2.73 -11.44 -4.39
N CYS A 68 2.96 -10.84 -3.22
CA CYS A 68 3.20 -11.56 -1.95
C CYS A 68 2.29 -11.10 -0.80
N THR A 69 1.31 -10.24 -1.05
CA THR A 69 0.38 -9.70 -0.04
C THR A 69 -1.04 -9.58 -0.59
N SER A 70 -1.99 -9.14 0.23
CA SER A 70 -3.37 -8.87 -0.20
C SER A 70 -3.55 -7.52 -0.92
N LEU A 71 -2.47 -6.78 -1.22
CA LEU A 71 -2.56 -5.52 -1.95
C LEU A 71 -3.08 -5.77 -3.37
N ARG A 72 -4.05 -4.97 -3.80
CA ARG A 72 -4.59 -5.02 -5.16
C ARG A 72 -4.03 -3.88 -5.99
N ILE A 73 -3.55 -4.16 -7.19
CA ILE A 73 -3.13 -3.15 -8.16
C ILE A 73 -4.30 -2.83 -9.08
N TRP A 74 -4.51 -1.54 -9.37
CA TRP A 74 -5.49 -1.10 -10.34
C TRP A 74 -4.97 -1.33 -11.76
N ALA A 75 -5.65 -2.22 -12.51
CA ALA A 75 -5.43 -2.42 -13.94
C ALA A 75 -6.42 -1.52 -14.70
N GLY A 76 -5.97 -0.31 -15.03
CA GLY A 76 -6.69 0.63 -15.90
C GLY A 76 -6.64 0.27 -17.36
#